data_AF-A0A196SFC2-F1
#
_entry.id   AF-A0A196SFC2-F1
#
_cell.length_a   1.000
_cell.length_b   1.000
_cell.length_c   1.000
_cell.angle_alpha   90.00
_cell.angle_beta   90.00
_cell.angle_gamma   90.00
#
_symmetry.space_group_name_H-M   'P 1'
#
loop_
_entity.id
_entity.type
_entity.pdbx_description
1 polymer ?
#
loop_
_entity_poly.entity_id
_entity_poly.type
_entity_poly.pdbx_seq_one_letter_code
_entity_poly.pdbx_strand_id
1 'polypeptide(L)'
;MSTIVRRKLVINREIEIAVDKRFEVIGSGPVVGFHIRKGDRQSDFKETRNFLYNGDVKQFMLCSVFASVPDASIFIASDSSNAKYSLVKEYPNRRIIVFNVTAEHTYSAVRNEWGRQRLQTMFVDMMTLARCTFIVGTYKSSFSTLAAAFQGHIPFYVTREWMQEVMGEQFPDEEEAFQNALQNGVVLCQLANKIRPNSIKRINQGPVFLERENVGAFISFARSIGCPEMDLFCVNDLYELRDFKKVCMCILSVGRYSAKVDEFEGPYFIGGKITYNREGCMCILSVGRYSAKVDEFEGPYFIGGKITYNREGEVENVVINTSVDNPICPTCGKPVLFTERLTALGQVYHKLCFKCVNCGVIIGGGDYCDHNNKPLCPQCYEQLYGTRPNKAEYSAKGN
;
A
#
# COMPACT_ATOMS: atom_id res chain seq x y z
N MET A 1 -2.71 -2.61 8.05
CA MET A 1 -3.01 -2.09 6.70
C MET A 1 -3.01 -0.59 6.75
N SER A 2 -2.57 0.08 5.68
CA SER A 2 -2.79 1.52 5.57
C SER A 2 -4.29 1.80 5.56
N THR A 3 -4.67 2.96 6.11
CA THR A 3 -6.05 3.48 6.14
C THR A 3 -6.68 3.51 4.73
N ILE A 4 -5.85 3.60 3.69
CA ILE A 4 -6.22 3.49 2.28
C ILE A 4 -6.87 2.15 1.98
N VAL A 5 -6.27 1.00 2.34
CA VAL A 5 -6.87 -0.30 1.98
C VAL A 5 -8.20 -0.51 2.72
N ARG A 6 -8.30 -0.19 4.02
CA ARG A 6 -9.58 -0.30 4.75
C ARG A 6 -10.66 0.69 4.28
N ARG A 7 -10.30 1.88 3.77
CA ARG A 7 -11.28 2.90 3.30
C ARG A 7 -11.55 2.89 1.79
N LYS A 8 -10.71 2.25 0.97
CA LYS A 8 -10.85 2.21 -0.50
C LYS A 8 -11.11 0.81 -1.04
N LEU A 9 -10.71 -0.24 -0.33
CA LEU A 9 -10.96 -1.63 -0.71
C LEU A 9 -12.16 -2.13 0.10
N VAL A 10 -13.36 -1.75 -0.37
CA VAL A 10 -14.63 -2.31 0.13
C VAL A 10 -14.63 -3.79 -0.24
N ILE A 11 -14.67 -4.65 0.77
CA ILE A 11 -14.75 -6.10 0.56
C ILE A 11 -16.15 -6.40 0.00
N ASN A 12 -16.23 -7.24 -1.03
CA ASN A 12 -17.52 -7.66 -1.56
C ASN A 12 -18.26 -8.46 -0.46
N ARG A 13 -19.52 -8.12 -0.20
CA ARG A 13 -20.39 -8.76 0.80
C ARG A 13 -20.48 -10.30 0.62
N GLU A 14 -20.38 -10.81 -0.60
CA GLU A 14 -20.32 -12.25 -0.89
C GLU A 14 -19.07 -12.91 -0.30
N ILE A 15 -17.92 -12.22 -0.34
CA ILE A 15 -16.66 -12.66 0.27
C ILE A 15 -16.80 -12.64 1.79
N GLU A 16 -17.41 -11.60 2.36
CA GLU A 16 -17.67 -11.53 3.81
C GLU A 16 -18.54 -12.69 4.28
N ILE A 17 -19.68 -12.93 3.62
CA ILE A 17 -20.58 -14.08 3.90
C ILE A 17 -19.85 -15.42 3.75
N ALA A 18 -18.99 -15.57 2.74
CA ALA A 18 -18.21 -16.79 2.55
C ALA A 18 -17.13 -16.99 3.63
N VAL A 19 -16.58 -15.91 4.19
CA VAL A 19 -15.69 -15.98 5.36
C VAL A 19 -16.48 -16.30 6.63
N ASP A 20 -17.64 -15.68 6.85
CA ASP A 20 -18.52 -15.97 8.00
C ASP A 20 -18.86 -17.47 8.07
N LYS A 21 -19.30 -18.06 6.94
CA LYS A 21 -19.57 -19.51 6.79
C LYS A 21 -18.37 -20.41 7.08
N ARG A 22 -17.14 -19.93 6.88
CA ARG A 22 -15.93 -20.69 7.26
C ARG A 22 -15.70 -20.65 8.76
N PHE A 23 -16.01 -19.53 9.43
CA PHE A 23 -15.92 -19.43 10.88
C PHE A 23 -16.99 -20.24 11.62
N GLU A 24 -18.14 -20.52 11.00
CA GLU A 24 -19.09 -21.54 11.48
C GLU A 24 -18.43 -22.92 11.62
N VAL A 25 -17.53 -23.29 10.71
CA VAL A 25 -16.79 -24.57 10.71
C VAL A 25 -15.51 -24.52 11.56
N ILE A 26 -14.76 -23.41 11.52
CA ILE A 26 -13.53 -23.21 12.31
C ILE A 26 -13.84 -23.09 13.81
N GLY A 27 -15.01 -22.55 14.16
CA GLY A 27 -15.43 -22.23 15.52
C GLY A 27 -14.94 -20.86 16.02
N SER A 28 -15.40 -20.50 17.21
CA SER A 28 -15.18 -19.20 17.86
C SER A 28 -13.99 -19.13 18.83
N GLY A 29 -13.29 -20.25 19.06
CA GLY A 29 -12.07 -20.30 19.88
C GLY A 29 -10.85 -19.68 19.17
N PRO A 30 -9.68 -19.65 19.83
CA PRO A 30 -8.44 -19.18 19.21
C PRO A 30 -8.12 -19.93 17.91
N VAL A 31 -7.74 -19.20 16.87
CA VAL A 31 -7.40 -19.75 15.56
C VAL A 31 -5.99 -19.36 15.17
N VAL A 32 -5.14 -20.35 14.89
CA VAL A 32 -3.82 -20.13 14.27
C VAL A 32 -3.96 -20.38 12.77
N GLY A 33 -3.80 -19.32 11.99
CA GLY A 33 -3.89 -19.35 10.53
C GLY A 33 -2.53 -19.52 9.88
N PHE A 34 -2.34 -20.60 9.13
CA PHE A 34 -1.12 -20.88 8.37
C PHE A 34 -1.31 -20.48 6.91
N HIS A 35 -0.36 -19.72 6.36
CA HIS A 35 -0.20 -19.60 4.90
C HIS A 35 1.07 -20.29 4.43
N ILE A 36 0.89 -21.39 3.71
CA ILE A 36 1.98 -22.24 3.22
C ILE A 36 2.03 -22.09 1.69
N ARG A 37 3.10 -21.46 1.19
CA ARG A 37 3.41 -21.36 -0.25
C ARG A 37 4.62 -22.24 -0.53
N LYS A 38 4.46 -23.21 -1.42
CA LYS A 38 5.55 -24.10 -1.85
C LYS A 38 6.26 -23.58 -3.09
N GLY A 39 7.51 -24.01 -3.29
CA GLY A 39 8.33 -23.66 -4.47
C GLY A 39 9.02 -24.86 -5.13
N ASP A 40 8.53 -26.09 -4.89
CA ASP A 40 9.15 -27.30 -5.44
C ASP A 40 8.48 -27.77 -6.75
N ARG A 41 9.09 -28.75 -7.43
CA ARG A 41 8.51 -29.33 -8.65
C ARG A 41 7.24 -30.17 -8.41
N GLN A 42 6.83 -30.33 -7.15
CA GLN A 42 5.68 -31.13 -6.69
C GLN A 42 4.53 -30.27 -6.16
N SER A 43 4.66 -28.94 -6.10
CA SER A 43 3.51 -28.07 -5.85
C SER A 43 2.60 -28.02 -7.07
N ASP A 44 1.31 -27.84 -6.79
CA ASP A 44 0.23 -27.73 -7.76
C ASP A 44 0.52 -26.62 -8.80
N PHE A 45 1.39 -25.64 -8.44
CA PHE A 45 1.98 -24.64 -9.31
C PHE A 45 3.52 -24.72 -9.28
N LYS A 46 4.15 -24.84 -10.45
CA LYS A 46 5.61 -24.89 -10.60
C LYS A 46 6.17 -23.47 -10.72
N GLU A 47 6.78 -22.95 -9.65
CA GLU A 47 7.38 -21.61 -9.63
C GLU A 47 8.84 -21.68 -9.15
N THR A 48 9.77 -21.00 -9.82
CA THR A 48 11.23 -21.13 -9.61
C THR A 48 11.78 -20.32 -8.43
N ARG A 49 10.95 -19.90 -7.48
CA ARG A 49 11.37 -19.11 -6.32
C ARG A 49 11.62 -20.03 -5.12
N ASN A 50 12.66 -19.73 -4.35
CA ASN A 50 12.97 -20.40 -3.08
C ASN A 50 11.91 -20.05 -2.00
N PHE A 51 10.74 -20.70 -2.10
CA PHE A 51 9.74 -20.81 -1.05
C PHE A 51 9.93 -22.14 -0.29
N LEU A 52 8.89 -22.64 0.40
CA LEU A 52 8.97 -23.82 1.25
C LEU A 52 9.05 -25.13 0.43
N TYR A 53 9.80 -26.09 0.96
CA TYR A 53 9.86 -27.49 0.53
C TYR A 53 9.03 -28.39 1.45
N ASN A 54 8.78 -29.64 1.05
CA ASN A 54 8.02 -30.61 1.85
C ASN A 54 8.53 -30.81 3.29
N GLY A 55 9.84 -30.67 3.54
CA GLY A 55 10.41 -30.78 4.88
C GLY A 55 10.04 -29.62 5.81
N ASP A 56 9.88 -28.42 5.24
CA ASP A 56 9.62 -27.18 5.98
C ASP A 56 8.16 -27.06 6.42
N VAL A 57 7.23 -27.66 5.66
CA VAL A 57 5.78 -27.68 5.94
C VAL A 57 5.50 -28.18 7.36
N LYS A 58 6.26 -29.16 7.85
CA LYS A 58 6.09 -29.74 9.19
C LYS A 58 6.54 -28.80 10.32
N GLN A 59 7.49 -27.91 10.05
CA GLN A 59 8.04 -26.97 11.04
C GLN A 59 6.97 -25.98 11.55
N PHE A 60 5.94 -25.71 10.75
CA PHE A 60 4.79 -24.90 11.17
C PHE A 60 4.09 -25.49 12.41
N MET A 61 4.04 -26.82 12.55
CA MET A 61 3.44 -27.49 13.71
C MET A 61 4.30 -27.40 14.98
N LEU A 62 5.57 -27.01 14.85
CA LEU A 62 6.50 -26.74 15.95
C LEU A 62 6.56 -25.25 16.33
N CYS A 63 5.69 -24.41 15.75
CA CYS A 63 5.66 -22.98 16.04
C CYS A 63 5.34 -22.71 17.52
N SER A 64 6.15 -21.86 18.15
CA SER A 64 6.04 -21.49 19.57
C SER A 64 4.69 -20.87 19.96
N VAL A 65 3.92 -20.35 18.99
CA VAL A 65 2.56 -19.82 19.21
C VAL A 65 1.64 -20.83 19.92
N PHE A 66 1.84 -22.14 19.70
CA PHE A 66 1.04 -23.18 20.36
C PHE A 66 1.34 -23.37 21.85
N ALA A 67 2.44 -22.82 22.38
CA ALA A 67 2.65 -22.75 23.82
C ALA A 67 1.66 -21.78 24.50
N SER A 68 1.26 -20.72 23.79
CA SER A 68 0.29 -19.73 24.28
C SER A 68 -1.16 -20.11 24.00
N VAL A 69 -1.42 -20.89 22.93
CA VAL A 69 -2.77 -21.37 22.56
C VAL A 69 -2.75 -22.86 22.19
N PRO A 70 -2.60 -23.77 23.18
CA PRO A 70 -2.49 -25.21 22.91
C PRO A 70 -3.73 -25.78 22.22
N ASP A 71 -4.94 -25.35 22.60
CA ASP A 71 -6.21 -25.88 22.07
C ASP A 71 -6.72 -25.18 20.81
N ALA A 72 -5.89 -24.36 20.14
CA ALA A 72 -6.30 -23.59 18.98
C ALA A 72 -6.74 -24.46 17.79
N SER A 73 -7.81 -24.04 17.12
CA SER A 73 -8.11 -24.48 15.75
C SER A 73 -6.98 -24.02 14.82
N ILE A 74 -6.57 -24.87 13.88
CA ILE A 74 -5.54 -24.53 12.89
C ILE A 74 -6.22 -24.41 11.53
N PHE A 75 -6.17 -23.23 10.90
CA PHE A 75 -6.65 -23.05 9.53
C PHE A 75 -5.45 -23.03 8.57
N ILE A 76 -5.47 -23.82 7.49
CA ILE A 76 -4.41 -23.79 6.46
C ILE A 76 -4.94 -23.19 5.15
N ALA A 77 -4.40 -22.03 4.78
CA ALA A 77 -4.46 -21.48 3.43
C ALA A 77 -3.21 -21.93 2.65
N SER A 78 -3.38 -22.70 1.58
CA SER A 78 -2.27 -23.08 0.71
C SER A 78 -2.76 -23.39 -0.70
N ASP A 79 -1.92 -23.02 -1.65
CA ASP A 79 -2.03 -23.37 -3.06
C ASP A 79 -1.60 -24.80 -3.37
N SER A 80 -0.99 -25.50 -2.41
CA SER A 80 -0.66 -26.92 -2.55
C SER A 80 -1.65 -27.80 -1.80
N SER A 81 -2.35 -28.65 -2.55
CA SER A 81 -3.18 -29.75 -2.01
C SER A 81 -2.36 -30.64 -1.08
N ASN A 82 -1.11 -30.95 -1.47
CA ASN A 82 -0.20 -31.76 -0.68
C ASN A 82 0.13 -31.12 0.69
N ALA A 83 0.40 -29.81 0.74
CA ALA A 83 0.68 -29.10 1.99
C ALA A 83 -0.50 -29.07 2.96
N LYS A 84 -1.74 -28.98 2.44
CA LYS A 84 -2.97 -29.04 3.24
C LYS A 84 -3.18 -30.42 3.85
N TYR A 85 -3.17 -31.47 3.02
CA TYR A 85 -3.56 -32.81 3.45
C TYR A 85 -2.43 -33.60 4.14
N SER A 86 -1.15 -33.26 3.93
CA SER A 86 -0.04 -33.89 4.66
C SER A 86 -0.14 -33.61 6.16
N LEU A 87 -0.38 -32.35 6.55
CA LEU A 87 -0.53 -31.94 7.95
C LEU A 87 -1.77 -32.54 8.60
N VAL A 88 -2.91 -32.58 7.90
CA VAL A 88 -4.13 -33.26 8.39
C VAL A 88 -3.89 -34.75 8.67
N LYS A 89 -3.15 -35.44 7.79
CA LYS A 89 -2.85 -36.87 7.94
C LYS A 89 -1.83 -37.15 9.05
N GLU A 90 -0.83 -36.29 9.19
CA GLU A 90 0.29 -36.48 10.13
C GLU A 90 -0.06 -36.09 11.57
N TYR A 91 -1.01 -35.16 11.77
CA TYR A 91 -1.40 -34.66 13.08
C TYR A 91 -2.90 -34.83 13.36
N PRO A 92 -3.44 -36.08 13.37
CA PRO A 92 -4.88 -36.34 13.48
C PRO A 92 -5.50 -35.88 14.82
N ASN A 93 -4.69 -35.69 15.86
CA ASN A 93 -5.12 -35.19 17.16
C ASN A 93 -5.19 -33.64 17.24
N ARG A 94 -4.86 -32.93 16.16
CA ARG A 94 -4.93 -31.47 16.07
C ARG A 94 -6.14 -31.09 15.22
N ARG A 95 -6.91 -30.07 15.63
CA ARG A 95 -8.08 -29.58 14.87
C ARG A 95 -7.63 -28.75 13.67
N ILE A 96 -7.15 -29.42 12.63
CA ILE A 96 -6.69 -28.80 11.38
C ILE A 96 -7.87 -28.72 10.40
N ILE A 97 -8.18 -27.51 9.96
CA ILE A 97 -9.26 -27.16 9.03
C ILE A 97 -8.64 -26.66 7.73
N VAL A 98 -9.08 -27.23 6.62
CA VAL A 98 -8.65 -26.85 5.26
C VAL A 98 -9.88 -26.69 4.37
N PHE A 99 -9.88 -25.70 3.49
CA PHE A 99 -10.98 -25.46 2.55
C PHE A 99 -10.47 -25.53 1.11
N ASN A 100 -11.21 -26.26 0.27
CA ASN A 100 -10.99 -26.49 -1.16
C ASN A 100 -9.63 -27.15 -1.54
N VAL A 101 -9.64 -27.93 -2.62
CA VAL A 101 -8.48 -28.71 -3.06
C VAL A 101 -7.47 -27.80 -3.77
N THR A 102 -7.88 -27.07 -4.81
CA THR A 102 -6.99 -26.24 -5.65
C THR A 102 -7.26 -24.74 -5.47
N ALA A 103 -6.60 -24.11 -4.49
CA ALA A 103 -6.63 -22.66 -4.33
C ALA A 103 -5.51 -22.02 -5.16
N GLU A 104 -5.82 -21.47 -6.34
CA GLU A 104 -4.78 -20.85 -7.18
C GLU A 104 -4.35 -19.49 -6.60
N HIS A 105 -3.28 -19.45 -5.79
CA HIS A 105 -2.66 -18.20 -5.32
C HIS A 105 -1.71 -17.59 -6.39
N THR A 106 -1.79 -18.05 -7.64
CA THR A 106 -0.98 -17.62 -8.78
C THR A 106 -1.88 -17.30 -9.97
N TYR A 107 -1.53 -16.28 -10.75
CA TYR A 107 -2.40 -15.75 -11.80
C TYR A 107 -2.44 -16.64 -13.05
N SER A 108 -3.49 -17.44 -13.19
CA SER A 108 -3.85 -18.17 -14.43
C SER A 108 -5.28 -17.82 -14.87
N ALA A 109 -5.38 -16.95 -15.88
CA ALA A 109 -6.58 -16.65 -16.66
C ALA A 109 -7.84 -16.15 -15.91
N VAL A 110 -7.91 -14.84 -15.63
CA VAL A 110 -9.19 -14.12 -15.34
C VAL A 110 -9.99 -13.86 -16.64
N ARG A 111 -9.87 -14.73 -17.65
CA ARG A 111 -10.55 -14.62 -18.95
C ARG A 111 -11.89 -15.37 -19.00
N ASN A 112 -12.18 -16.25 -18.04
CA ASN A 112 -13.42 -17.02 -17.94
C ASN A 112 -14.04 -17.00 -16.53
N GLU A 113 -15.24 -17.56 -16.38
CA GLU A 113 -15.99 -17.59 -15.11
C GLU A 113 -15.25 -18.36 -14.01
N TRP A 114 -14.64 -19.50 -14.34
CA TRP A 114 -13.81 -20.28 -13.41
C TRP A 114 -12.63 -19.47 -12.83
N GLY A 115 -11.97 -18.65 -13.64
CA GLY A 115 -10.91 -17.75 -13.17
C GLY A 115 -11.41 -16.72 -12.14
N ARG A 116 -12.65 -16.23 -12.29
CA ARG A 116 -13.28 -15.33 -11.31
C ARG A 116 -13.61 -16.06 -10.00
N GLN A 117 -14.17 -17.28 -10.07
CA GLN A 117 -14.48 -18.11 -8.90
C GLN A 117 -13.21 -18.48 -8.12
N ARG A 118 -12.10 -18.79 -8.80
CA ARG A 118 -10.78 -19.02 -8.19
C ARG A 118 -10.25 -17.76 -7.49
N LEU A 119 -10.34 -16.61 -8.14
CA LEU A 119 -9.90 -15.33 -7.58
C LEU A 119 -10.75 -14.92 -6.36
N GLN A 120 -12.07 -15.13 -6.40
CA GLN A 120 -12.96 -15.02 -5.23
C GLN A 120 -12.51 -15.97 -4.11
N THR A 121 -12.26 -17.25 -4.40
CA THR A 121 -11.81 -18.25 -3.41
C THR A 121 -10.51 -17.82 -2.74
N MET A 122 -9.51 -17.34 -3.51
CA MET A 122 -8.26 -16.78 -2.99
C MET A 122 -8.51 -15.60 -2.05
N PHE A 123 -9.43 -14.68 -2.39
CA PHE A 123 -9.78 -13.58 -1.48
C PHE A 123 -10.50 -14.07 -0.22
N VAL A 124 -11.36 -15.08 -0.31
CA VAL A 124 -11.98 -15.70 0.88
C VAL A 124 -10.91 -16.37 1.74
N ASP A 125 -9.93 -17.08 1.17
CA ASP A 125 -8.77 -17.62 1.92
C ASP A 125 -7.97 -16.53 2.61
N MET A 126 -7.65 -15.44 1.90
CA MET A 126 -6.90 -14.31 2.44
C MET A 126 -7.65 -13.62 3.58
N MET A 127 -8.97 -13.44 3.45
CA MET A 127 -9.81 -12.82 4.47
C MET A 127 -10.15 -13.74 5.64
N THR A 128 -10.20 -15.06 5.42
CA THR A 128 -10.30 -16.06 6.50
C THR A 128 -9.02 -16.03 7.33
N LEU A 129 -7.86 -16.02 6.66
CA LEU A 129 -6.56 -15.92 7.30
C LEU A 129 -6.44 -14.61 8.09
N ALA A 130 -6.87 -13.49 7.50
CA ALA A 130 -6.90 -12.17 8.13
C ALA A 130 -7.84 -12.03 9.35
N ARG A 131 -8.73 -12.99 9.58
CA ARG A 131 -9.60 -13.06 10.77
C ARG A 131 -9.13 -14.09 11.81
N CYS A 132 -8.06 -14.84 11.54
CA CYS A 132 -7.46 -15.72 12.53
C CYS A 132 -6.87 -14.90 13.69
N THR A 133 -6.71 -15.51 14.87
CA THR A 133 -6.09 -14.87 16.04
C THR A 133 -4.60 -14.61 15.79
N PHE A 134 -3.91 -15.59 15.21
CA PHE A 134 -2.50 -15.50 14.82
C PHE A 134 -2.33 -15.89 13.35
N ILE A 135 -1.34 -15.31 12.66
CA ILE A 135 -0.96 -15.72 11.30
C ILE A 135 0.51 -16.15 11.30
N VAL A 136 0.76 -17.39 10.87
CA VAL A 136 2.12 -17.87 10.53
C VAL A 136 2.20 -17.95 9.01
N GLY A 137 2.95 -17.03 8.42
CA GLY A 137 3.02 -16.84 6.96
C GLY A 137 4.30 -17.37 6.34
N THR A 138 4.25 -17.69 5.04
CA THR A 138 5.45 -17.98 4.25
C THR A 138 6.20 -16.68 3.94
N TYR A 139 7.46 -16.60 4.33
CA TYR A 139 8.34 -15.46 4.04
C TYR A 139 8.37 -15.13 2.53
N LYS A 140 8.40 -13.84 2.19
CA LYS A 140 8.31 -13.29 0.82
C LYS A 140 6.98 -13.57 0.06
N SER A 141 5.97 -14.21 0.66
CA SER A 141 4.65 -14.35 0.05
C SER A 141 3.82 -13.07 0.16
N SER A 142 3.44 -12.49 -0.98
CA SER A 142 2.51 -11.34 -1.04
C SER A 142 1.15 -11.65 -0.41
N PHE A 143 0.68 -12.90 -0.49
CA PHE A 143 -0.56 -13.35 0.15
C PHE A 143 -0.45 -13.27 1.68
N SER A 144 0.64 -13.79 2.26
CA SER A 144 0.90 -13.68 3.70
C SER A 144 0.98 -12.23 4.15
N THR A 145 1.72 -11.38 3.41
CA THR A 145 1.82 -9.95 3.69
C THR A 145 0.46 -9.26 3.62
N LEU A 146 -0.38 -9.56 2.63
CA LEU A 146 -1.71 -8.94 2.52
C LEU A 146 -2.63 -9.39 3.67
N ALA A 147 -2.72 -10.68 3.98
CA ALA A 147 -3.60 -11.19 5.04
C ALA A 147 -3.26 -10.62 6.43
N ALA A 148 -1.99 -10.61 6.84
CA ALA A 148 -1.58 -9.97 8.09
C ALA A 148 -1.67 -8.43 8.03
N ALA A 149 -1.59 -7.83 6.83
CA ALA A 149 -1.92 -6.42 6.69
C ALA A 149 -3.41 -6.16 6.99
N PHE A 150 -4.33 -7.05 6.59
CA PHE A 150 -5.76 -6.95 6.90
C PHE A 150 -6.05 -6.99 8.41
N GLN A 151 -5.40 -7.86 9.20
CA GLN A 151 -5.46 -7.81 10.68
C GLN A 151 -5.03 -6.44 11.23
N GLY A 152 -3.92 -5.91 10.71
CA GLY A 152 -3.44 -4.58 11.03
C GLY A 152 -2.19 -4.49 11.90
N HIS A 153 -1.54 -5.62 12.21
CA HIS A 153 -0.34 -5.69 13.06
C HIS A 153 0.99 -5.54 12.29
N ILE A 154 1.01 -5.76 10.97
CA ILE A 154 2.23 -5.59 10.14
C ILE A 154 2.98 -4.25 10.34
N PRO A 155 2.32 -3.07 10.47
CA PRO A 155 3.04 -1.81 10.51
C PRO A 155 4.10 -1.77 11.61
N PHE A 156 3.80 -2.19 12.85
CA PHE A 156 4.77 -2.07 13.93
C PHE A 156 5.92 -3.08 13.80
N TYR A 157 5.64 -4.37 13.54
CA TYR A 157 6.70 -5.38 13.38
C TYR A 157 7.70 -5.00 12.29
N VAL A 158 7.22 -4.62 11.11
CA VAL A 158 8.09 -4.25 9.97
C VAL A 158 8.80 -2.91 10.20
N THR A 159 8.15 -1.96 10.89
CA THR A 159 8.80 -0.70 11.31
C THR A 159 9.92 -0.98 12.30
N ARG A 160 9.65 -1.81 13.31
CA ARG A 160 10.61 -2.19 14.34
C ARG A 160 11.81 -2.91 13.72
N GLU A 161 11.58 -3.98 12.95
CA GLU A 161 12.65 -4.70 12.24
C GLU A 161 13.54 -3.74 11.45
N TRP A 162 12.94 -2.89 10.60
CA TRP A 162 13.71 -1.92 9.82
C TRP A 162 14.47 -0.91 10.70
N MET A 163 13.86 -0.41 11.77
CA MET A 163 14.54 0.49 12.71
C MET A 163 15.72 -0.19 13.42
N GLN A 164 15.59 -1.46 13.82
CA GLN A 164 16.69 -2.21 14.45
C GLN A 164 17.91 -2.28 13.53
N GLU A 165 17.71 -2.58 12.24
CA GLU A 165 18.84 -2.72 11.31
C GLU A 165 19.47 -1.36 10.90
N VAL A 166 18.73 -0.26 10.97
CA VAL A 166 19.28 1.10 10.75
C VAL A 166 20.02 1.62 12.00
N MET A 167 19.48 1.35 13.18
CA MET A 167 20.03 1.84 14.44
C MET A 167 21.23 1.00 14.91
N GLY A 168 21.19 -0.31 14.67
CA GLY A 168 22.13 -1.29 15.21
C GLY A 168 21.81 -1.72 16.65
N GLU A 169 20.55 -1.58 17.08
CA GLU A 169 20.08 -1.85 18.44
C GLU A 169 18.77 -2.65 18.44
N GLN A 170 18.44 -3.30 19.55
CA GLN A 170 17.19 -4.07 19.69
C GLN A 170 16.09 -3.21 20.30
N PHE A 171 14.87 -3.34 19.76
CA PHE A 171 13.66 -2.70 20.27
C PHE A 171 12.69 -3.74 20.84
N PRO A 172 11.82 -3.36 21.81
CA PRO A 172 10.89 -4.30 22.43
C PRO A 172 10.00 -5.04 21.42
N ASP A 173 9.77 -6.34 21.63
CA ASP A 173 8.90 -7.16 20.78
C ASP A 173 7.41 -6.84 20.96
N GLU A 174 7.02 -6.24 22.08
CA GLU A 174 5.64 -5.85 22.39
C GLU A 174 5.29 -4.46 21.83
N GLU A 175 4.11 -4.34 21.17
CA GLU A 175 3.68 -3.10 20.49
C GLU A 175 3.61 -1.90 21.44
N GLU A 176 3.13 -2.09 22.68
CA GLU A 176 3.04 -1.04 23.70
C GLU A 176 4.42 -0.58 24.18
N ALA A 177 5.34 -1.51 24.48
CA ALA A 177 6.69 -1.18 24.90
C ALA A 177 7.50 -0.49 23.78
N PHE A 178 7.33 -0.92 22.53
CA PHE A 178 7.91 -0.25 21.36
C PHE A 178 7.33 1.16 21.16
N GLN A 179 6.02 1.32 21.27
CA GLN A 179 5.35 2.61 21.20
C GLN A 179 5.84 3.59 22.28
N ASN A 180 5.96 3.12 23.53
CA ASN A 180 6.46 3.91 24.65
C ASN A 180 7.93 4.35 24.43
N ALA A 181 8.78 3.48 23.86
CA ALA A 181 10.16 3.81 23.51
C ALA A 181 10.27 4.92 22.43
N LEU A 182 9.27 5.06 21.55
CA LEU A 182 9.22 6.12 20.55
C LEU A 182 8.56 7.42 21.04
N GLN A 183 7.76 7.36 22.11
CA GLN A 183 6.78 8.41 22.47
C GLN A 183 7.39 9.80 22.72
N ASN A 184 8.57 9.88 23.34
CA ASN A 184 9.28 11.14 23.59
C ASN A 184 10.04 11.71 22.37
N GLY A 185 10.01 11.00 21.23
CA GLY A 185 10.64 11.37 19.97
C GLY A 185 12.18 11.28 19.93
N VAL A 186 12.86 10.92 21.02
CA VAL A 186 14.34 10.84 21.07
C VAL A 186 14.87 9.83 20.04
N VAL A 187 14.31 8.62 20.04
CA VAL A 187 14.66 7.54 19.10
C VAL A 187 14.40 7.95 17.65
N LEU A 188 13.29 8.66 17.39
CA LEU A 188 12.97 9.17 16.06
C LEU A 188 14.00 10.21 15.58
N CYS A 189 14.45 11.10 16.47
CA CYS A 189 15.50 12.06 16.14
C CYS A 189 16.86 11.38 15.89
N GLN A 190 17.18 10.32 16.63
CA GLN A 190 18.39 9.53 16.41
C GLN A 190 18.33 8.78 15.07
N LEU A 191 17.19 8.18 14.74
CA LEU A 191 16.93 7.54 13.43
C LEU A 191 17.11 8.52 12.27
N ALA A 192 16.57 9.74 12.38
CA ALA A 192 16.78 10.79 11.38
C ALA A 192 18.26 11.14 11.18
N ASN A 193 19.03 11.23 12.27
CA ASN A 193 20.46 11.49 12.22
C ASN A 193 21.30 10.29 11.75
N LYS A 194 20.84 9.05 11.93
CA LYS A 194 21.43 7.85 11.30
C LYS A 194 21.24 7.83 9.79
N ILE A 195 20.09 8.30 9.31
CA ILE A 195 19.79 8.39 7.87
C ILE A 195 20.58 9.53 7.22
N ARG A 196 20.49 10.75 7.77
CA ARG A 196 21.25 11.90 7.27
C ARG A 196 21.89 12.65 8.45
N PRO A 197 23.21 12.52 8.65
CA PRO A 197 23.93 13.10 9.80
C PRO A 197 23.61 14.57 10.05
N ASN A 198 23.48 14.94 11.33
CA ASN A 198 23.24 16.31 11.81
C ASN A 198 21.93 16.97 11.32
N SER A 199 20.97 16.20 10.79
CA SER A 199 19.65 16.73 10.39
C SER A 199 18.85 17.31 11.56
N ILE A 200 18.96 16.73 12.75
CA ILE A 200 18.31 17.21 13.97
C ILE A 200 19.39 17.46 15.02
N LYS A 201 19.81 18.73 15.14
CA LYS A 201 20.94 19.15 15.99
C LYS A 201 20.64 19.15 17.48
N ARG A 202 19.39 19.45 17.86
CA ARG A 202 18.93 19.51 19.24
C ARG A 202 17.91 18.41 19.45
N ILE A 203 18.23 17.46 20.31
CA ILE A 203 17.32 16.42 20.79
C ILE A 203 17.05 16.75 22.26
N ASN A 204 15.81 17.07 22.56
CA ASN A 204 15.40 17.45 23.91
C ASN A 204 15.20 16.21 24.80
N GLN A 205 15.46 16.37 26.10
CA GLN A 205 15.06 15.45 27.16
C GLN A 205 14.43 16.25 28.30
N GLY A 206 13.59 15.61 29.12
CA GLY A 206 12.98 16.23 30.30
C GLY A 206 11.51 16.61 30.08
N PRO A 207 11.08 17.86 30.36
CA PRO A 207 9.66 18.22 30.36
C PRO A 207 8.90 17.91 29.05
N VAL A 208 7.70 17.34 29.20
CA VAL A 208 6.67 17.01 28.18
C VAL A 208 6.64 17.93 26.95
N PHE A 209 6.67 19.25 27.16
CA PHE A 209 6.55 20.21 26.04
C PHE A 209 7.76 20.16 25.09
N LEU A 210 8.96 19.88 25.61
CA LEU A 210 10.19 19.75 24.82
C LEU A 210 10.27 18.42 24.07
N GLU A 211 9.69 17.35 24.63
CA GLU A 211 9.62 16.04 23.95
C GLU A 211 8.74 16.11 22.70
N ARG A 212 7.65 16.88 22.75
CA ARG A 212 6.78 17.13 21.58
C ARG A 212 7.53 17.83 20.44
N GLU A 213 8.56 18.64 20.73
CA GLU A 213 9.42 19.25 19.71
C GLU A 213 10.27 18.20 18.97
N ASN A 214 10.73 17.14 19.65
CA ASN A 214 11.47 16.03 19.01
C ASN A 214 10.61 15.37 17.91
N VAL A 215 9.35 15.08 18.25
CA VAL A 215 8.39 14.49 17.31
C VAL A 215 8.15 15.42 16.10
N GLY A 216 8.00 16.73 16.35
CA GLY A 216 7.91 17.74 15.29
C GLY A 216 9.17 17.85 14.41
N ALA A 217 10.35 17.70 15.01
CA ALA A 217 11.63 17.69 14.29
C ALA A 217 11.74 16.46 13.37
N PHE A 218 11.33 15.27 13.82
CA PHE A 218 11.29 14.08 12.97
C PHE A 218 10.32 14.22 11.79
N ILE A 219 9.12 14.75 12.02
CA ILE A 219 8.14 15.00 10.94
C ILE A 219 8.71 16.00 9.90
N SER A 220 9.44 17.02 10.38
CA SER A 220 10.12 17.99 9.52
C SER A 220 11.28 17.36 8.72
N PHE A 221 12.04 16.47 9.35
CA PHE A 221 13.04 15.66 8.66
C PHE A 221 12.44 14.77 7.58
N ALA A 222 11.36 14.02 7.87
CA ALA A 222 10.68 13.15 6.92
C ALA A 222 10.21 13.93 5.67
N ARG A 223 9.61 15.10 5.88
CA ARG A 223 9.27 16.04 4.78
C ARG A 223 10.50 16.45 3.97
N SER A 224 11.63 16.75 4.63
CA SER A 224 12.86 17.21 3.98
C SER A 224 13.60 16.17 3.11
N ILE A 225 13.33 14.87 3.30
CA ILE A 225 13.81 13.78 2.42
C ILE A 225 12.77 13.42 1.34
N GLY A 226 11.65 14.15 1.27
CA GLY A 226 10.64 14.04 0.23
C GLY A 226 9.49 13.07 0.53
N CYS A 227 9.26 12.67 1.79
CA CYS A 227 8.07 11.89 2.16
C CYS A 227 6.78 12.69 1.85
N PRO A 228 5.74 12.07 1.26
CA PRO A 228 4.47 12.74 0.98
C PRO A 228 3.74 13.18 2.26
N GLU A 229 3.10 14.35 2.27
CA GLU A 229 2.28 14.83 3.41
C GLU A 229 1.24 13.82 3.87
N MET A 230 0.65 13.05 2.93
CA MET A 230 -0.34 12.02 3.23
C MET A 230 0.20 10.81 4.00
N ASP A 231 1.52 10.60 4.01
CA ASP A 231 2.21 9.57 4.77
C ASP A 231 2.69 10.09 6.14
N LEU A 232 2.68 11.41 6.38
CA LEU A 232 3.15 12.00 7.64
C LEU A 232 2.09 11.89 8.76
N PHE A 233 2.56 11.74 9.98
CA PHE A 233 1.75 11.79 11.21
C PHE A 233 1.84 13.18 11.87
N CYS A 234 0.91 13.49 12.77
CA CYS A 234 0.97 14.68 13.63
C CYS A 234 1.45 14.31 15.04
N VAL A 235 1.95 15.26 15.81
CA VAL A 235 2.54 15.01 17.15
C VAL A 235 1.62 14.18 18.06
N ASN A 236 0.30 14.41 17.99
CA ASN A 236 -0.68 13.71 18.83
C ASN A 236 -0.93 12.25 18.40
N ASP A 237 -0.65 11.88 17.14
CA ASP A 237 -0.77 10.48 16.68
C ASP A 237 0.19 9.56 17.45
N LEU A 238 1.35 10.09 17.86
CA LEU A 238 2.34 9.42 18.70
C LEU A 238 2.19 9.79 20.18
N TYR A 239 2.24 11.08 20.53
CA TYR A 239 2.36 11.50 21.93
C TYR A 239 1.11 11.18 22.77
N GLU A 240 -0.08 11.37 22.20
CA GLU A 240 -1.38 11.02 22.80
C GLU A 240 -1.87 9.62 22.36
N LEU A 241 -1.01 8.82 21.71
CA LEU A 241 -1.31 7.48 21.22
C LEU A 241 -2.54 7.40 20.27
N ARG A 242 -2.86 8.49 19.53
CA ARG A 242 -4.10 8.55 18.73
C ARG A 242 -4.10 7.64 17.49
N ASP A 243 -2.95 7.47 16.82
CA ASP A 243 -2.83 6.65 15.61
C ASP A 243 -1.38 6.18 15.41
N PHE A 244 -0.91 5.27 16.28
CA PHE A 244 0.43 4.70 16.18
C PHE A 244 0.69 3.95 14.85
N LYS A 245 -0.37 3.47 14.19
CA LYS A 245 -0.28 2.82 12.87
C LYS A 245 0.13 3.82 11.80
N LYS A 246 -0.35 5.07 11.87
CA LYS A 246 0.10 6.18 11.02
C LYS A 246 1.53 6.61 11.32
N VAL A 247 1.97 6.56 12.58
CA VAL A 247 3.39 6.75 12.96
C VAL A 247 4.27 5.70 12.27
N CYS A 248 3.94 4.41 12.39
CA CYS A 248 4.64 3.31 11.73
C CYS A 248 4.68 3.49 10.20
N MET A 249 3.56 3.83 9.57
CA MET A 249 3.49 4.08 8.12
C MET A 249 4.38 5.25 7.68
N CYS A 250 4.48 6.33 8.48
CA CYS A 250 5.41 7.43 8.24
C CYS A 250 6.87 6.96 8.28
N ILE A 251 7.25 6.18 9.31
CA ILE A 251 8.61 5.66 9.48
C ILE A 251 8.99 4.73 8.30
N LEU A 252 8.07 3.88 7.84
CA LEU A 252 8.28 3.07 6.62
C LEU A 252 8.33 3.91 5.34
N SER A 253 7.66 5.06 5.27
CA SER A 253 7.83 6.01 4.18
C SER A 253 9.21 6.68 4.26
N VAL A 254 9.67 7.09 5.45
CA VAL A 254 11.04 7.56 5.70
C VAL A 254 12.07 6.53 5.23
N GLY A 255 11.88 5.24 5.55
CA GLY A 255 12.76 4.18 5.06
C GLY A 255 12.73 3.95 3.55
N ARG A 256 11.64 4.31 2.85
CA ARG A 256 11.59 4.31 1.38
C ARG A 256 12.33 5.50 0.79
N TYR A 257 12.09 6.69 1.33
CA TYR A 257 12.61 7.95 0.81
C TYR A 257 14.07 8.21 1.23
N SER A 258 14.58 7.51 2.25
CA SER A 258 16.00 7.48 2.60
C SER A 258 16.88 6.93 1.47
N ALA A 259 16.34 6.18 0.51
CA ALA A 259 17.05 5.79 -0.72
C ALA A 259 17.40 6.97 -1.64
N LYS A 260 16.88 8.17 -1.37
CA LYS A 260 17.23 9.44 -2.02
C LYS A 260 18.20 10.29 -1.21
N VAL A 261 18.66 9.80 -0.06
CA VAL A 261 19.67 10.46 0.77
C VAL A 261 21.00 9.88 0.37
N ASP A 262 21.86 10.70 -0.24
CA ASP A 262 23.11 10.20 -0.83
C ASP A 262 24.08 9.66 0.23
N GLU A 263 24.05 10.23 1.43
CA GLU A 263 24.86 9.81 2.58
C GLU A 263 24.37 8.50 3.23
N PHE A 264 23.19 8.00 2.87
CA PHE A 264 22.62 6.80 3.46
C PHE A 264 22.84 5.56 2.58
N GLU A 265 23.63 4.60 3.06
CA GLU A 265 23.87 3.33 2.33
C GLU A 265 22.78 2.28 2.58
N GLY A 266 21.88 2.53 3.53
CA GLY A 266 20.76 1.65 3.86
C GLY A 266 20.87 1.06 5.29
N PRO A 267 20.00 0.09 5.63
CA PRO A 267 19.00 -0.50 4.74
C PRO A 267 17.81 0.44 4.43
N TYR A 268 17.24 0.30 3.24
CA TYR A 268 16.04 1.00 2.77
C TYR A 268 14.79 0.10 2.91
N PHE A 269 13.61 0.69 2.94
CA PHE A 269 12.31 0.02 2.88
C PHE A 269 11.63 0.21 1.50
N ILE A 270 12.03 -0.58 0.52
CA ILE A 270 11.55 -0.49 -0.87
C ILE A 270 10.76 -1.76 -1.22
N GLY A 271 9.64 -1.60 -1.91
CA GLY A 271 8.84 -2.75 -2.36
C GLY A 271 8.35 -3.67 -1.23
N GLY A 272 8.07 -3.09 -0.06
CA GLY A 272 7.63 -3.83 1.13
C GLY A 272 8.71 -4.70 1.77
N LYS A 273 10.00 -4.39 1.54
CA LYS A 273 11.14 -5.17 2.04
C LYS A 273 12.27 -4.26 2.51
N ILE A 274 13.00 -4.75 3.51
CA ILE A 274 14.32 -4.25 3.89
C ILE A 274 15.31 -4.63 2.77
N THR A 275 16.07 -3.67 2.25
CA THR A 275 17.03 -3.91 1.15
C THR A 275 18.17 -2.88 1.16
N TYR A 276 19.36 -3.27 0.72
CA TYR A 276 20.52 -2.37 0.50
C TYR A 276 20.63 -1.92 -0.96
N ASN A 277 19.71 -2.32 -1.83
CA ASN A 277 19.70 -1.89 -3.23
C ASN A 277 18.81 -0.64 -3.38
N ARG A 278 19.41 0.51 -3.73
CA ARG A 278 18.67 1.77 -4.04
C ARG A 278 17.66 1.59 -5.19
N GLU A 279 17.94 0.67 -6.12
CA GLU A 279 17.07 0.29 -7.24
C GLU A 279 16.14 -0.90 -6.93
N GLY A 280 16.10 -1.34 -5.67
CA GLY A 280 15.52 -2.61 -5.21
C GLY A 280 14.01 -2.78 -5.39
N CYS A 281 13.59 -3.16 -6.60
CA CYS A 281 12.30 -3.79 -6.93
C CYS A 281 11.04 -3.20 -6.26
N MET A 282 10.48 -2.15 -6.87
CA MET A 282 9.09 -1.75 -6.62
C MET A 282 8.12 -2.93 -6.86
N CYS A 283 7.55 -3.47 -5.79
CA CYS A 283 6.64 -4.63 -5.78
C CYS A 283 5.23 -4.33 -6.35
N ILE A 284 5.18 -3.75 -7.54
CA ILE A 284 4.00 -3.70 -8.41
C ILE A 284 4.39 -3.46 -9.89
N LEU A 285 5.60 -2.95 -10.15
CA LEU A 285 6.08 -2.61 -11.50
C LEU A 285 6.95 -3.71 -12.14
N SER A 286 7.52 -4.64 -11.35
CA SER A 286 8.35 -5.73 -11.90
C SER A 286 7.56 -6.74 -12.74
N VAL A 287 6.24 -6.89 -12.54
CA VAL A 287 5.39 -7.74 -13.37
C VAL A 287 5.26 -7.14 -14.79
N GLY A 288 5.02 -5.82 -14.88
CA GLY A 288 4.88 -5.11 -16.16
C GLY A 288 6.16 -4.97 -16.99
N ARG A 289 7.35 -5.14 -16.38
CA ARG A 289 8.64 -5.17 -17.09
C ARG A 289 9.01 -6.56 -17.65
N TYR A 290 8.54 -7.64 -17.03
CA TYR A 290 8.80 -9.00 -17.49
C TYR A 290 7.73 -9.53 -18.46
N SER A 291 6.49 -9.06 -18.35
CA SER A 291 5.39 -9.47 -19.23
C SER A 291 5.59 -9.11 -20.72
N ALA A 292 6.38 -8.07 -21.02
CA ALA A 292 6.73 -7.69 -22.40
C ALA A 292 7.73 -8.66 -23.09
N LYS A 293 8.22 -9.69 -22.39
CA LYS A 293 9.13 -10.72 -22.92
C LYS A 293 8.50 -12.13 -22.95
N VAL A 294 7.18 -12.22 -22.84
CA VAL A 294 6.44 -13.49 -22.78
C VAL A 294 5.41 -13.49 -23.89
N ASP A 295 5.63 -14.33 -24.91
CA ASP A 295 4.86 -14.31 -26.16
C ASP A 295 3.38 -14.69 -25.99
N GLU A 296 3.02 -15.27 -24.84
CA GLU A 296 1.68 -15.76 -24.49
C GLU A 296 0.86 -14.74 -23.66
N PHE A 297 1.48 -13.66 -23.16
CA PHE A 297 0.80 -12.68 -22.31
C PHE A 297 0.20 -11.53 -23.11
N GLU A 298 -1.13 -11.49 -23.21
CA GLU A 298 -1.88 -10.37 -23.79
C GLU A 298 -2.61 -9.59 -22.68
N GLY A 299 -2.10 -8.40 -22.40
CA GLY A 299 -2.60 -7.44 -21.42
C GLY A 299 -1.73 -6.19 -21.42
N PRO A 300 -2.06 -5.16 -20.63
CA PRO A 300 -1.32 -3.89 -20.68
C PRO A 300 0.17 -4.04 -20.34
N TYR A 301 1.04 -3.57 -21.23
CA TYR A 301 2.50 -3.59 -21.11
C TYR A 301 3.00 -2.25 -20.56
N PHE A 302 4.14 -2.24 -19.84
CA PHE A 302 4.72 -0.99 -19.32
C PHE A 302 6.07 -0.69 -19.99
N ILE A 303 6.02 0.08 -21.08
CA ILE A 303 7.16 0.36 -21.98
C ILE A 303 7.44 1.87 -21.96
N GLY A 304 8.71 2.25 -21.82
CA GLY A 304 9.13 3.67 -21.88
C GLY A 304 8.50 4.60 -20.82
N GLY A 305 7.93 4.05 -19.74
CA GLY A 305 7.23 4.82 -18.70
C GLY A 305 5.72 5.04 -18.94
N LYS A 306 5.13 4.43 -19.97
CA LYS A 306 3.69 4.46 -20.25
C LYS A 306 3.09 3.04 -20.26
N ILE A 307 1.77 2.97 -20.03
CA ILE A 307 1.00 1.73 -20.19
C ILE A 307 0.52 1.66 -21.65
N THR A 308 0.86 0.59 -22.37
CA THR A 308 0.45 0.28 -23.76
C THR A 308 -0.41 -0.98 -23.78
N TYR A 309 -1.04 -1.30 -24.92
CA TYR A 309 -1.77 -2.57 -25.11
C TYR A 309 -1.25 -3.41 -26.30
N ASN A 310 -0.15 -2.98 -26.93
CA ASN A 310 0.59 -3.69 -27.99
C ASN A 310 2.09 -3.82 -27.62
N ARG A 311 2.80 -4.80 -28.21
CA ARG A 311 4.15 -5.22 -27.75
C ARG A 311 5.29 -4.50 -28.46
N GLU A 312 5.14 -4.21 -29.74
CA GLU A 312 6.21 -3.73 -30.62
C GLU A 312 6.64 -2.29 -30.29
N GLY A 313 5.75 -1.49 -29.70
CA GLY A 313 6.06 -0.11 -29.31
C GLY A 313 6.38 0.79 -30.51
N GLU A 314 5.64 0.67 -31.61
CA GLU A 314 5.89 1.48 -32.81
C GLU A 314 5.54 2.97 -32.65
N VAL A 315 6.27 3.76 -33.44
CA VAL A 315 6.26 5.22 -33.48
C VAL A 315 5.23 5.69 -34.51
N GLU A 316 4.06 6.16 -34.08
CA GLU A 316 3.14 6.82 -35.00
C GLU A 316 3.64 8.23 -35.36
N ASN A 317 4.06 8.39 -36.62
CA ASN A 317 4.06 9.69 -37.28
C ASN A 317 2.60 10.11 -37.52
N VAL A 318 2.03 10.88 -36.59
CA VAL A 318 0.66 11.38 -36.73
C VAL A 318 0.64 12.58 -37.69
N VAL A 319 0.35 12.31 -38.97
CA VAL A 319 -0.34 13.32 -39.79
C VAL A 319 -1.76 13.42 -39.24
N ILE A 320 -2.04 14.54 -38.57
CA ILE A 320 -3.33 14.79 -37.95
C ILE A 320 -4.39 14.96 -39.04
N ASN A 321 -5.46 14.17 -38.95
CA ASN A 321 -6.77 14.62 -39.43
C ASN A 321 -7.80 14.40 -38.31
N THR A 322 -8.73 15.35 -38.17
CA THR A 322 -9.25 15.80 -36.87
C THR A 322 -10.49 15.08 -36.31
N SER A 323 -10.68 15.19 -34.98
CA SER A 323 -11.88 14.87 -34.16
C SER A 323 -12.11 13.36 -33.91
N VAL A 324 -12.57 12.82 -32.76
CA VAL A 324 -13.15 13.32 -31.48
C VAL A 324 -12.66 12.35 -30.37
N ASP A 325 -12.19 12.73 -29.18
CA ASP A 325 -11.77 14.03 -28.62
C ASP A 325 -10.57 13.84 -27.64
N ASN A 326 -9.84 14.91 -27.36
CA ASN A 326 -8.93 15.06 -26.22
C ASN A 326 -8.79 16.58 -25.98
N PRO A 327 -9.52 17.17 -25.03
CA PRO A 327 -9.69 18.62 -25.02
C PRO A 327 -8.42 19.30 -24.50
N ILE A 328 -8.00 20.37 -25.17
CA ILE A 328 -6.77 21.10 -24.88
C ILE A 328 -7.02 22.15 -23.79
N CYS A 329 -6.14 22.22 -22.78
CA CYS A 329 -6.24 23.20 -21.72
C CYS A 329 -5.94 24.62 -22.25
N PRO A 330 -6.86 25.59 -22.09
CA PRO A 330 -6.65 26.98 -22.53
C PRO A 330 -5.47 27.66 -21.85
N THR A 331 -5.18 27.32 -20.59
CA THR A 331 -4.13 27.98 -19.79
C THR A 331 -2.71 27.58 -20.19
N CYS A 332 -2.51 26.36 -20.69
CA CYS A 332 -1.17 25.81 -20.91
C CYS A 332 -0.96 25.13 -22.28
N GLY A 333 -1.99 25.07 -23.13
CA GLY A 333 -1.93 24.52 -24.49
C GLY A 333 -1.73 22.99 -24.56
N LYS A 334 -1.82 22.27 -23.44
CA LYS A 334 -1.60 20.80 -23.38
C LYS A 334 -2.93 20.05 -23.25
N PRO A 335 -3.04 18.82 -23.80
CA PRO A 335 -4.23 17.99 -23.65
C PRO A 335 -4.53 17.71 -22.16
N VAL A 336 -5.81 17.65 -21.82
CA VAL A 336 -6.28 17.38 -20.46
C VAL A 336 -6.66 15.92 -20.31
N LEU A 337 -5.88 15.17 -19.52
CA LEU A 337 -6.20 13.77 -19.23
C LEU A 337 -7.41 13.66 -18.29
N PHE A 338 -8.17 12.57 -18.42
CA PHE A 338 -9.42 12.36 -17.68
C PHE A 338 -9.30 12.53 -16.14
N THR A 339 -8.16 12.12 -15.55
CA THR A 339 -7.90 12.19 -14.11
C THR A 339 -7.75 13.63 -13.58
N GLU A 340 -7.26 14.54 -14.43
CA GLU A 340 -6.98 15.94 -14.12
C GLU A 340 -8.01 16.91 -14.75
N ARG A 341 -9.02 16.38 -15.45
CA ARG A 341 -10.12 17.10 -16.07
C ARG A 341 -10.94 17.94 -15.09
N LEU A 342 -11.08 19.22 -15.40
CA LEU A 342 -12.04 20.16 -14.83
C LEU A 342 -12.76 20.88 -15.98
N THR A 343 -14.08 20.76 -16.05
CA THR A 343 -14.89 21.46 -17.09
C THR A 343 -15.50 22.71 -16.48
N ALA A 344 -15.23 23.87 -17.07
CA ALA A 344 -15.71 25.19 -16.64
C ALA A 344 -15.65 26.16 -17.84
N LEU A 345 -16.46 27.23 -17.87
CA LEU A 345 -16.47 28.21 -18.99
C LEU A 345 -16.67 27.57 -20.38
N GLY A 346 -17.44 26.48 -20.47
CA GLY A 346 -17.61 25.70 -21.72
C GLY A 346 -16.34 25.01 -22.23
N GLN A 347 -15.24 25.06 -21.48
CA GLN A 347 -13.92 24.56 -21.85
C GLN A 347 -13.41 23.55 -20.81
N VAL A 348 -12.30 22.87 -21.11
CA VAL A 348 -11.71 21.88 -20.22
C VAL A 348 -10.30 22.30 -19.83
N TYR A 349 -10.05 22.36 -18.54
CA TYR A 349 -8.79 22.74 -17.93
C TYR A 349 -8.21 21.57 -17.13
N HIS A 350 -6.88 21.55 -16.93
CA HIS A 350 -6.33 20.82 -15.79
C HIS A 350 -6.81 21.47 -14.49
N LYS A 351 -7.12 20.67 -13.46
CA LYS A 351 -7.50 21.16 -12.11
C LYS A 351 -6.52 22.20 -11.53
N LEU A 352 -5.23 22.08 -11.84
CA LEU A 352 -4.18 23.01 -11.42
C LEU A 352 -4.00 24.23 -12.37
N CYS A 353 -4.52 24.15 -13.59
CA CYS A 353 -4.46 25.21 -14.59
C CYS A 353 -5.68 26.15 -14.56
N PHE A 354 -6.75 25.79 -13.86
CA PHE A 354 -7.89 26.68 -13.65
C PHE A 354 -7.59 27.63 -12.48
N LYS A 355 -7.06 28.82 -12.83
CA LYS A 355 -6.54 29.81 -11.89
C LYS A 355 -7.02 31.21 -12.26
N CYS A 356 -7.21 32.07 -11.25
CA CYS A 356 -7.60 33.46 -11.45
C CYS A 356 -6.60 34.16 -12.37
N VAL A 357 -7.07 34.76 -13.48
CA VAL A 357 -6.17 35.44 -14.44
C VAL A 357 -5.52 36.71 -13.88
N ASN A 358 -6.07 37.29 -12.80
CA ASN A 358 -5.53 38.50 -12.17
C ASN A 358 -4.48 38.18 -11.08
N CYS A 359 -4.78 37.28 -10.14
CA CYS A 359 -3.90 36.99 -8.99
C CYS A 359 -3.21 35.60 -9.03
N GLY A 360 -3.48 34.78 -10.05
CA GLY A 360 -2.84 33.47 -10.22
C GLY A 360 -3.28 32.36 -9.25
N VAL A 361 -4.16 32.64 -8.28
CA VAL A 361 -4.66 31.64 -7.32
C VAL A 361 -5.43 30.52 -8.04
N ILE A 362 -5.18 29.27 -7.68
CA ILE A 362 -5.88 28.10 -8.24
C ILE A 362 -7.31 28.08 -7.70
N ILE A 363 -8.31 28.07 -8.59
CA ILE A 363 -9.73 28.07 -8.22
C ILE A 363 -10.20 26.60 -8.20
N GLY A 364 -9.66 25.83 -7.26
CA GLY A 364 -9.73 24.38 -7.22
C GLY A 364 -11.09 23.78 -6.84
N GLY A 365 -12.14 24.05 -7.62
CA GLY A 365 -13.49 23.55 -7.39
C GLY A 365 -14.37 24.44 -6.48
N GLY A 366 -13.92 25.65 -6.16
CA GLY A 366 -14.69 26.65 -5.41
C GLY A 366 -15.32 27.72 -6.31
N ASP A 367 -16.11 28.63 -5.74
CA ASP A 367 -16.79 29.70 -6.49
C ASP A 367 -15.83 30.50 -7.40
N TYR A 368 -16.22 30.68 -8.67
CA TYR A 368 -15.52 31.51 -9.65
C TYR A 368 -16.47 32.48 -10.37
N CYS A 369 -15.90 33.54 -10.93
CA CYS A 369 -16.61 34.48 -11.79
C CYS A 369 -16.04 34.39 -13.22
N ASP A 370 -16.92 34.38 -14.22
CA ASP A 370 -16.54 34.53 -15.63
C ASP A 370 -16.38 36.01 -15.98
N HIS A 371 -15.26 36.37 -16.62
CA HIS A 371 -15.16 37.59 -17.38
C HIS A 371 -14.51 37.30 -18.74
N ASN A 372 -15.28 37.37 -19.83
CA ASN A 372 -14.81 37.13 -21.20
C ASN A 372 -14.12 35.76 -21.40
N ASN A 373 -14.74 34.67 -20.92
CA ASN A 373 -14.19 33.31 -20.90
C ASN A 373 -12.85 33.18 -20.15
N LYS A 374 -12.61 34.06 -19.17
CA LYS A 374 -11.44 33.99 -18.28
C LYS A 374 -11.91 33.84 -16.83
N PRO A 375 -11.38 32.85 -16.09
CA PRO A 375 -11.76 32.67 -14.71
C PRO A 375 -11.11 33.74 -13.82
N LEU A 376 -11.93 34.39 -13.01
CA LEU A 376 -11.51 35.27 -11.92
C LEU A 376 -12.00 34.70 -10.60
N CYS A 377 -11.23 34.87 -9.52
CA CYS A 377 -11.78 34.66 -8.18
C CYS A 377 -12.75 35.81 -7.85
N PRO A 378 -13.76 35.58 -6.99
CA PRO A 378 -14.75 36.60 -6.65
C PRO A 378 -14.14 37.91 -6.15
N GLN A 379 -13.04 37.84 -5.37
CA GLN A 379 -12.35 39.03 -4.85
C GLN A 379 -11.75 39.88 -5.98
N CYS A 380 -11.09 39.28 -6.96
CA CYS A 380 -10.52 40.03 -8.09
C CYS A 380 -11.58 40.53 -9.07
N TYR A 381 -12.70 39.80 -9.23
CA TYR A 381 -13.82 40.31 -10.02
C TYR A 381 -14.43 41.55 -9.37
N GLU A 382 -14.71 41.50 -8.06
CA GLU A 382 -15.29 42.61 -7.29
C GLU A 382 -14.37 43.84 -7.30
N GLN A 383 -13.05 43.65 -7.18
CA GLN A 383 -12.05 44.72 -7.30
C GLN A 383 -11.97 45.38 -8.69
N LEU A 384 -12.20 44.62 -9.77
CA LEU A 384 -12.05 45.10 -11.15
C LEU A 384 -13.34 45.68 -11.74
N TYR A 385 -14.51 45.19 -11.29
CA TYR A 385 -15.80 45.47 -11.93
C TYR A 385 -16.92 45.91 -10.96
N GLY A 386 -16.62 46.06 -9.66
CA GLY A 386 -17.47 46.74 -8.66
C GLY A 386 -18.82 46.08 -8.32
N THR A 387 -19.18 44.98 -8.98
CA THR A 387 -20.44 44.25 -8.77
C THR A 387 -20.18 42.75 -8.81
N ARG A 388 -20.83 41.96 -7.95
CA ARG A 388 -20.75 40.50 -7.99
C ARG A 388 -21.67 39.96 -9.09
N PRO A 389 -21.16 39.20 -10.09
CA PRO A 389 -21.98 38.58 -11.11
C PRO A 389 -22.65 37.32 -10.53
N ASN A 390 -23.62 36.77 -11.27
CA ASN A 390 -24.22 35.49 -10.92
C ASN A 390 -23.14 34.38 -10.90
N LYS A 391 -23.26 33.47 -9.91
CA LYS A 391 -22.33 32.35 -9.74
C LYS A 391 -22.35 31.43 -10.96
N ALA A 392 -21.18 31.04 -11.45
CA ALA A 392 -21.06 30.02 -12.49
C ALA A 392 -20.90 28.63 -11.85
N GLU A 393 -21.72 27.67 -12.28
CA GLU A 393 -21.70 26.30 -11.74
C GLU A 393 -20.70 25.38 -12.47
N TYR A 394 -20.33 24.28 -11.81
CA TYR A 394 -19.52 23.21 -12.38
C TYR A 394 -20.41 22.10 -12.97
N SER A 395 -20.32 21.84 -14.28
CA SER A 395 -21.04 20.71 -14.90
C SER A 395 -20.33 19.38 -14.65
N ALA A 396 -20.92 18.49 -13.86
CA ALA A 396 -20.37 17.19 -13.53
C ALA A 396 -21.18 16.02 -14.12
N LYS A 397 -20.95 15.71 -15.41
CA LYS A 397 -21.00 14.37 -16.05
C LYS A 397 -20.96 14.48 -17.58
N GLY A 398 -20.34 13.49 -18.21
CA GLY A 398 -20.59 13.06 -19.59
C GLY A 398 -20.76 11.54 -19.56
N ASN A 399 -21.71 11.02 -20.33
CA ASN A 399 -22.13 9.61 -20.30
C ASN A 399 -21.04 8.64 -20.76
#